data_AF-X1R4C8-F1
#
_entry.id   AF-X1R4C8-F1
#
_cell.length_a   1.000
_cell.length_b   1.000
_cell.length_c   1.000
_cell.angle_alpha   90.00
_cell.angle_beta   90.00
_cell.angle_gamma   90.00
#
_symmetry.space_group_name_H-M   'P 1'
#
loop_
_entity.id
_entity.type
_entity.pdbx_description
1 polymer ?
#
loop_
_entity_poly.entity_id
_entity_poly.type
_entity_poly.pdbx_seq_one_letter_code
_entity_poly.pdbx_strand_id
1 'polypeptide(L)' 'MEKRVVKTEGDEILSRDNIVLLSQLVKSLEKAGLKLEEAYEKKDNENLSKTKKFILRIQTKIVEIMK' A
#
# COMPACT_ATOMS: atom_id res chain seq x y z
N MET A 1 -27.30 17.73 10.25
CA MET A 1 -26.90 16.39 9.76
C MET A 1 -25.67 15.97 10.55
N GLU A 2 -25.87 15.18 11.60
CA GLU A 2 -24.80 14.65 12.44
C GLU A 2 -24.02 13.59 11.67
N LYS A 3 -22.70 13.75 11.56
CA LYS A 3 -21.81 12.73 11.01
C LYS A 3 -21.79 11.57 12.00
N ARG A 4 -22.44 10.46 11.66
CA ARG A 4 -22.29 9.20 12.41
C ARG A 4 -20.85 8.71 12.23
N VAL A 5 -20.05 8.92 13.26
CA VAL A 5 -18.75 8.30 13.40
C VAL A 5 -19.00 6.88 13.87
N VAL A 6 -18.74 5.90 13.00
CA VAL A 6 -18.72 4.48 13.39
C VAL A 6 -17.49 4.29 14.27
N LYS A 7 -17.70 4.19 15.58
CA LYS A 7 -16.67 3.75 16.53
C LYS A 7 -16.83 2.25 16.72
N THR A 8 -15.91 1.47 16.14
CA THR A 8 -15.62 0.11 16.57
C THR A 8 -14.47 0.18 17.58
N GLU A 9 -14.71 -0.37 18.76
CA GLU A 9 -13.76 -0.37 19.87
C GLU A 9 -12.45 -1.04 19.45
N GLY A 10 -11.35 -0.28 19.46
CA GLY A 10 -10.00 -0.76 19.13
C GLY A 10 -9.32 -0.03 17.96
N ASP A 11 -10.07 0.70 17.13
CA ASP A 11 -9.50 1.38 15.96
C ASP A 11 -9.04 2.80 16.34
N GLU A 12 -7.73 3.04 16.26
CA GLU A 12 -7.23 4.40 16.14
C GLU A 12 -7.89 5.05 14.91
N ILE A 13 -8.52 6.21 15.11
CA ILE A 13 -9.17 6.93 14.03
C ILE A 13 -8.06 7.46 13.11
N LEU A 14 -7.80 6.72 12.02
CA LEU A 14 -6.91 7.19 10.96
C LEU A 14 -7.44 8.52 10.42
N SER A 15 -6.54 9.50 10.29
CA SER A 15 -6.88 10.79 9.70
C SER A 15 -7.37 10.60 8.26
N ARG A 16 -8.22 11.52 7.78
CA ARG A 16 -8.73 11.47 6.40
C ARG A 16 -7.58 11.46 5.38
N ASP A 17 -6.50 12.18 5.68
CA ASP A 17 -5.31 12.24 4.83
C ASP A 17 -4.57 10.89 4.80
N ASN A 18 -4.46 10.22 5.95
CA ASN A 18 -3.90 8.86 6.03
C ASN A 18 -4.74 7.86 5.23
N ILE A 19 -6.08 7.97 5.27
CA ILE A 19 -6.97 7.10 4.48
C ILE A 19 -6.75 7.30 2.97
N VAL A 20 -6.64 8.56 2.52
CA VAL A 20 -6.37 8.87 1.11
C VAL A 20 -4.99 8.34 0.69
N LEU A 21 -3.97 8.58 1.53
CA LEU A 21 -2.62 8.09 1.28
C LEU A 21 -2.57 6.56 1.22
N LEU A 22 -3.20 5.85 2.17
CA LEU A 22 -3.29 4.39 2.16
C LEU A 22 -3.97 3.87 0.89
N SER A 23 -5.06 4.50 0.44
CA SER A 23 -5.71 4.13 -0.82
C SER A 23 -4.76 4.26 -2.03
N GLN A 24 -3.93 5.30 -2.07
CA GLN A 24 -2.92 5.46 -3.12
C GLN A 24 -1.79 4.43 -3.03
N LEU A 25 -1.36 4.08 -1.81
CA LEU A 25 -0.34 3.07 -1.58
C LEU A 25 -0.82 1.67 -1.98
N VAL A 26 -2.07 1.31 -1.65
CA VAL A 26 -2.70 0.04 -2.08
C VAL A 26 -2.76 -0.06 -3.60
N LYS A 27 -3.24 0.98 -4.30
CA LYS A 27 -3.23 1.02 -5.78
C LYS A 27 -1.82 0.90 -6.37
N SER A 28 -0.82 1.43 -5.67
CA SER A 28 0.58 1.33 -6.10
C SER A 28 1.12 -0.10 -5.92
N LEU A 29 0.70 -0.80 -4.86
CA LEU A 29 1.04 -2.20 -4.65
C LEU A 29 0.42 -3.11 -5.71
N GLU A 30 -0.86 -2.91 -6.06
CA GLU A 30 -1.54 -3.69 -7.11
C GLU A 30 -0.76 -3.60 -8.44
N LYS A 31 -0.42 -2.36 -8.85
CA LYS A 31 0.37 -2.13 -10.06
C LYS A 31 1.78 -2.72 -9.99
N ALA A 32 2.41 -2.66 -8.81
CA ALA A 32 3.74 -3.23 -8.62
C ALA A 32 3.70 -4.76 -8.64
N GLY A 33 2.64 -5.39 -8.13
CA GLY A 33 2.43 -6.83 -8.20
C GLY A 33 2.39 -7.33 -9.65
N LEU A 34 1.60 -6.67 -10.51
CA LEU A 34 1.54 -7.01 -11.94
C LEU A 34 2.90 -6.86 -12.64
N LYS A 35 3.64 -5.79 -12.35
CA LYS A 35 5.00 -5.59 -12.89
C LYS A 35 6.00 -6.64 -12.39
N LEU A 36 5.82 -7.13 -11.16
CA LEU A 36 6.68 -8.16 -10.59
C LEU A 36 6.46 -9.49 -11.32
N GLU A 37 5.19 -9.84 -11.57
CA GLU A 37 4.80 -11.02 -12.33
C GLU A 37 5.30 -10.94 -13.78
N GLU A 38 5.10 -9.82 -14.46
CA GLU A 38 5.62 -9.59 -15.81
C GLU A 38 7.16 -9.72 -15.87
N ALA A 39 7.88 -9.14 -14.90
CA ALA A 39 9.34 -9.26 -14.82
C ALA A 39 9.79 -10.70 -14.56
N TYR A 40 9.04 -11.45 -13.76
CA TYR A 40 9.30 -12.87 -13.49
C TYR A 40 9.13 -13.72 -14.75
N GLU A 41 8.01 -13.55 -15.46
CA GLU A 41 7.74 -14.27 -16.72
C GLU A 41 8.82 -14.00 -17.78
N LYS A 42 9.27 -12.74 -17.89
CA LYS A 42 10.31 -12.33 -18.83
C LYS A 42 11.74 -12.68 -18.38
N LYS A 43 11.91 -13.27 -17.20
CA LYS A 43 13.22 -13.51 -16.55
C LYS A 43 14.06 -12.24 -16.45
N ASP A 44 13.40 -11.09 -16.32
CA ASP A 44 14.03 -9.78 -16.16
C ASP A 44 14.39 -9.57 -14.68
N ASN A 45 15.55 -10.12 -14.28
CA ASN A 45 16.01 -10.08 -12.90
C ASN A 45 16.24 -8.66 -12.37
N GLU A 46 16.56 -7.70 -13.25
CA GLU A 46 16.78 -6.31 -12.86
C GLU A 46 15.45 -5.67 -12.46
N ASN A 47 14.42 -5.77 -13.31
CA ASN A 47 13.10 -5.23 -13.00
C ASN A 47 12.41 -6.00 -11.88
N LEU A 48 12.65 -7.31 -11.75
CA LEU A 48 12.18 -8.10 -10.62
C LEU A 48 12.74 -7.54 -9.29
N SER A 49 14.06 -7.31 -9.23
CA SER A 49 14.74 -6.78 -8.04
C SER A 49 14.28 -5.35 -7.71
N LYS A 50 14.19 -4.47 -8.72
CA LYS A 50 13.69 -3.09 -8.55
C LYS A 50 12.25 -3.07 -8.04
N THR A 51 11.38 -3.87 -8.65
CA THR A 51 9.95 -3.92 -8.28
C THR A 51 9.76 -4.50 -6.88
N LYS A 52 10.50 -5.55 -6.52
CA LYS A 52 10.52 -6.10 -5.14
C LYS A 52 10.91 -5.05 -4.11
N LYS A 53 12.00 -4.29 -4.36
CA LYS A 53 12.44 -3.20 -3.46
C LYS A 53 11.38 -2.11 -3.32
N PHE A 54 10.68 -1.77 -4.41
CA PHE A 54 9.60 -0.79 -4.38
C PHE A 54 8.40 -1.26 -3.54
N ILE A 55 7.97 -2.52 -3.72
CA ILE A 55 6.90 -3.13 -2.92
C ILE A 55 7.24 -3.08 -1.42
N LEU A 56 8.45 -3.50 -1.05
CA LEU A 56 8.91 -3.46 0.34
C LEU A 56 8.85 -2.05 0.94
N ARG A 57 9.27 -1.02 0.18
CA ARG A 57 9.19 0.38 0.63
C ARG A 57 7.76 0.84 0.85
N ILE A 58 6.82 0.44 -0.01
CA ILE A 58 5.40 0.78 0.20
C ILE A 58 4.87 0.07 1.44
N GLN A 59 5.18 -1.22 1.61
CA GLN A 59 4.75 -1.98 2.80
C GLN A 59 5.27 -1.35 4.09
N THR A 60 6.53 -0.90 4.12
CA THR A 60 7.07 -0.14 5.27
C THR A 60 6.27 1.12 5.54
N LYS A 61 5.96 1.92 4.52
CA LYS A 61 5.14 3.15 4.67
C LYS A 61 3.74 2.86 5.18
N ILE A 62 3.10 1.79 4.72
CA ILE A 62 1.78 1.37 5.22
C ILE A 62 1.87 1.05 6.71
N VAL A 63 2.88 0.27 7.13
CA VAL A 63 3.11 -0.04 8.54
C VAL A 63 3.38 1.22 9.37
N GLU A 64 4.11 2.20 8.84
CA GLU A 64 4.34 3.48 9.52
C GLU A 64 3.06 4.30 9.72
N ILE A 65 2.11 4.23 8.79
CA ILE A 65 0.81 4.93 8.89
C ILE A 65 -0.15 4.23 9.85
N MET A 66 -0.01 2.90 9.98
CA MET A 66 -0.88 2.05 10.81
C MET A 66 -0.39 1.89 12.26
N LYS A 67 0.79 2.42 12.59
CA LYS A 67 1.36 2.44 13.95
C LYS A 67 1.03 3.75 14.66
#